data_AF-A0A7R9MC75-F1
#
_entry.id   AF-A0A7R9MC75-F1
#
_cell.length_a   1.000
_cell.length_b   1.000
_cell.length_c   1.000
_cell.angle_alpha   90.00
_cell.angle_beta   90.00
_cell.angle_gamma   90.00
#
_symmetry.space_group_name_H-M   'P 1'
#
loop_
_entity.id
_entity.type
_entity.pdbx_description
1 polymer ?
#
loop_
_entity_poly.entity_id
_entity_poly.type
_entity_poly.pdbx_seq_one_letter_code
_entity_poly.pdbx_strand_id
1 'polypeptide(L)'
;MNMMRVWGGGVYESDLFYQLADEYGIMIWQDFMFACELSPATPEFLDSVKTEAIQQVRRLQHHPSIAIWAGNNENELFIAVWWHDRPEYYPNYRKLYVDTIGKVVSVEDTTRPFVTSSPSNGLESIKENYTAKDPNDNRYGDVHWYNDNSSLWDWTTYPSTKFGSEYGFQSYPSIETLLEGFEESDLTFPLTPAVQHHQHKGSYEDALILQHICRDFQLSETSIEGRNR
;
A
#
# COMPACT_ATOMS: atom_id res chain seq x y z
N MET A 1 11.12 13.16 5.69
CA MET A 1 10.20 12.70 4.63
C MET A 1 9.64 13.95 3.96
N ASN A 2 9.38 13.92 2.65
CA ASN A 2 8.78 15.04 1.91
C ASN A 2 7.52 14.61 1.13
N MET A 3 7.15 13.33 1.20
CA MET A 3 5.94 12.78 0.62
C MET A 3 5.39 11.70 1.55
N MET A 4 4.06 11.62 1.65
CA MET A 4 3.32 10.50 2.22
C MET A 4 2.30 10.01 1.21
N ARG A 5 2.04 8.71 1.20
CA ARG A 5 0.94 8.11 0.42
C ARG A 5 -0.21 7.79 1.35
N VAL A 6 -1.37 8.38 1.09
CA VAL A 6 -2.63 8.01 1.76
C VAL A 6 -3.15 6.78 1.02
N TRP A 7 -2.85 5.61 1.58
CA TRP A 7 -3.09 4.29 0.96
C TRP A 7 -4.59 3.97 0.82
N GLY A 8 -4.96 3.39 -0.33
CA GLY A 8 -6.35 3.20 -0.75
C GLY A 8 -7.22 2.24 0.07
N GLY A 9 -6.71 1.47 1.02
CA GLY A 9 -7.57 0.71 1.94
C GLY A 9 -7.74 1.37 3.31
N GLY A 10 -7.27 2.62 3.45
CA GLY A 10 -7.51 3.48 4.60
C GLY A 10 -8.80 4.28 4.44
N VAL A 11 -8.71 5.58 4.73
CA VAL A 11 -9.80 6.55 4.55
C VAL A 11 -9.27 7.80 3.88
N TYR A 12 -10.14 8.57 3.22
CA TYR A 12 -9.80 9.96 2.92
C TYR A 12 -9.65 10.70 4.24
N GLU A 13 -8.46 11.22 4.49
CA GLU A 13 -8.12 11.81 5.78
C GLU A 13 -8.96 13.05 6.15
N SER A 14 -8.85 13.45 7.42
CA SER A 14 -9.48 14.67 7.95
C SER A 14 -8.95 15.95 7.28
N ASP A 15 -9.71 17.04 7.28
CA ASP A 15 -9.25 18.33 6.73
C ASP A 15 -7.97 18.82 7.44
N LEU A 16 -7.84 18.56 8.75
CA LEU A 16 -6.65 18.91 9.52
C LEU A 16 -5.39 18.22 8.99
N PHE A 17 -5.50 16.95 8.55
CA PHE A 17 -4.37 16.22 7.99
C PHE A 17 -3.77 16.95 6.77
N TYR A 18 -4.61 17.33 5.81
CA TYR A 18 -4.15 18.01 4.60
C TYR A 18 -3.69 19.45 4.88
N GLN A 19 -4.32 20.15 5.84
CA GLN A 19 -3.85 21.45 6.31
C GLN A 19 -2.44 21.37 6.90
N LEU A 20 -2.15 20.35 7.70
CA LEU A 20 -0.81 20.12 8.25
C LEU A 20 0.17 19.70 7.15
N ALA A 21 -0.25 18.88 6.18
CA ALA A 21 0.58 18.53 5.04
C ALA A 21 0.97 19.77 4.22
N ASP A 22 0.02 20.70 4.01
CA ASP A 22 0.29 21.98 3.36
C ASP A 22 1.28 22.83 4.17
N GLU A 23 1.05 22.97 5.48
CA GLU A 23 1.88 23.81 6.37
C GLU A 23 3.32 23.28 6.48
N TYR A 24 3.48 21.96 6.61
CA TYR A 24 4.79 21.33 6.72
C TYR A 24 5.47 21.03 5.38
N GLY A 25 4.79 21.29 4.26
CA GLY A 25 5.32 21.04 2.92
C GLY A 25 5.53 19.55 2.64
N ILE A 26 4.63 18.69 3.12
CA ILE A 26 4.64 17.25 2.86
C ILE A 26 3.71 16.95 1.69
N MET A 27 4.25 16.45 0.59
CA MET A 27 3.46 16.06 -0.56
C MET A 27 2.58 14.85 -0.23
N ILE A 28 1.38 14.79 -0.80
CA ILE A 28 0.44 13.69 -0.67
C ILE A 28 0.26 13.01 -2.02
N TRP A 29 0.59 11.72 -2.06
CA TRP A 29 0.07 10.81 -3.08
C TRP A 29 -1.27 10.29 -2.58
N GLN A 30 -2.36 10.71 -3.23
CA GLN A 30 -3.72 10.43 -2.76
C GLN A 30 -4.35 9.31 -3.57
N ASP A 31 -4.46 8.11 -2.98
CA ASP A 31 -5.28 7.06 -3.56
C ASP A 31 -6.77 7.39 -3.38
N PHE A 32 -7.62 6.87 -4.27
CA PHE A 32 -9.04 6.62 -3.96
C PHE A 32 -9.16 5.35 -3.12
N MET A 33 -10.24 5.24 -2.35
CA MET A 33 -10.36 4.21 -1.29
C MET A 33 -10.75 2.82 -1.82
N PHE A 34 -9.90 2.26 -2.70
CA PHE A 34 -9.95 0.92 -3.25
C PHE A 34 -8.58 0.26 -3.11
N ALA A 35 -8.50 -0.96 -2.57
CA ALA A 35 -7.24 -1.66 -2.39
C ALA A 35 -7.35 -3.19 -2.42
N CYS A 36 -6.48 -3.83 -3.20
CA CYS A 36 -6.30 -5.29 -3.24
C CYS A 36 -7.62 -6.07 -3.45
N GLU A 37 -8.50 -5.56 -4.32
CA GLU A 37 -9.88 -6.04 -4.44
C GLU A 37 -10.42 -6.06 -5.88
N LEU A 38 -11.53 -6.78 -6.06
CA LEU A 38 -12.34 -6.80 -7.29
C LEU A 38 -13.68 -6.11 -7.03
N SER A 39 -13.77 -4.85 -7.42
CA SER A 39 -14.99 -4.07 -7.24
C SER A 39 -16.01 -4.38 -8.36
N PRO A 40 -17.32 -4.39 -8.05
CA PRO A 40 -18.36 -4.51 -9.07
C PRO A 40 -18.41 -3.26 -9.96
N ALA A 41 -19.08 -3.35 -11.11
CA ALA A 41 -19.27 -2.21 -12.02
C ALA A 41 -20.75 -2.05 -12.43
N THR A 42 -21.66 -2.39 -11.52
CA THR A 42 -23.10 -2.14 -11.69
C THR A 42 -23.38 -0.64 -11.70
N PRO A 43 -24.44 -0.17 -12.38
CA PRO A 43 -24.78 1.25 -12.42
C PRO A 43 -24.89 1.89 -11.04
N GLU A 44 -25.54 1.22 -10.08
CA GLU A 44 -25.78 1.74 -8.73
C GLU A 44 -24.47 1.92 -7.96
N PHE A 45 -23.54 0.96 -8.10
CA PHE A 45 -22.22 1.04 -7.48
C PHE A 45 -21.41 2.19 -8.07
N LEU A 46 -21.36 2.29 -9.40
CA LEU A 46 -20.62 3.34 -10.09
C LEU A 46 -21.18 4.74 -9.80
N ASP A 47 -22.49 4.89 -9.66
CA ASP A 47 -23.10 6.17 -9.29
C ASP A 47 -22.74 6.58 -7.85
N SER A 48 -22.68 5.61 -6.93
CA SER A 48 -22.18 5.83 -5.58
C SER A 48 -20.71 6.28 -5.58
N VAL A 49 -19.84 5.54 -6.28
CA VAL A 49 -18.40 5.87 -6.38
C VAL A 49 -18.17 7.20 -7.07
N LYS A 50 -18.93 7.50 -8.13
CA LYS A 50 -18.85 8.80 -8.81
C LYS A 50 -19.21 9.95 -7.86
N THR A 51 -20.25 9.76 -7.05
CA THR A 51 -20.68 10.76 -6.06
C THR A 51 -19.59 10.99 -5.02
N GLU A 52 -19.03 9.91 -4.48
CA GLU A 52 -17.88 9.95 -3.56
C GLU A 52 -16.69 10.68 -4.19
N ALA A 53 -16.30 10.30 -5.40
CA ALA A 53 -15.15 10.87 -6.07
C ALA A 53 -15.31 12.38 -6.32
N ILE A 54 -16.50 12.83 -6.76
CA ILE A 54 -16.77 14.25 -6.95
C ILE A 54 -16.65 15.01 -5.63
N GLN A 55 -17.22 14.46 -4.55
CA GLN A 55 -17.15 15.07 -3.23
C GLN A 55 -15.71 15.19 -2.72
N GLN A 56 -14.93 14.11 -2.84
CA GLN A 56 -13.56 14.08 -2.33
C GLN A 56 -12.62 14.94 -3.16
N VAL A 57 -12.67 14.88 -4.49
CA VAL A 57 -11.81 15.74 -5.33
C VAL A 57 -12.11 17.21 -5.07
N ARG A 58 -13.40 17.61 -5.03
CA ARG A 58 -13.76 19.00 -4.72
C ARG A 58 -13.30 19.45 -3.34
N ARG A 59 -13.44 18.57 -2.34
CA ARG A 59 -12.98 18.84 -0.97
C ARG A 59 -11.47 19.03 -0.94
N LEU A 60 -10.71 18.26 -1.70
CA LEU A 60 -9.28 18.11 -1.48
C LEU A 60 -8.38 18.83 -2.48
N GLN A 61 -8.83 19.08 -3.72
CA GLN A 61 -8.02 19.63 -4.82
C GLN A 61 -7.40 21.01 -4.56
N HIS A 62 -7.87 21.75 -3.56
CA HIS A 62 -7.31 23.05 -3.20
C HIS A 62 -6.07 22.94 -2.31
N HIS A 63 -5.78 21.77 -1.74
CA HIS A 63 -4.58 21.52 -0.95
C HIS A 63 -3.35 21.41 -1.86
N PRO A 64 -2.37 22.33 -1.78
CA PRO A 64 -1.13 22.24 -2.55
C PRO A 64 -0.28 21.01 -2.21
N SER A 65 -0.46 20.41 -1.03
CA SER A 65 0.22 19.18 -0.64
C SER A 65 -0.12 18.01 -1.57
N ILE A 66 -1.36 17.89 -2.07
CA ILE A 66 -1.71 16.81 -2.99
C ILE A 66 -0.91 16.97 -4.29
N ALA A 67 -0.11 15.97 -4.61
CA ALA A 67 0.80 15.99 -5.76
C ALA A 67 0.29 15.10 -6.90
N ILE A 68 -0.43 14.02 -6.58
CA ILE A 68 -0.93 13.04 -7.53
C ILE A 68 -2.20 12.36 -6.99
N TRP A 69 -3.11 12.06 -7.91
CA TRP A 69 -4.28 11.22 -7.67
C TRP A 69 -4.03 9.81 -8.20
N ALA A 70 -4.37 8.78 -7.44
CA ALA A 70 -4.24 7.39 -7.85
C ALA A 70 -5.57 6.63 -7.69
N GLY A 71 -5.99 5.90 -8.72
CA GLY A 71 -7.32 5.28 -8.76
C GLY A 71 -7.54 4.17 -7.73
N ASN A 72 -6.48 3.46 -7.32
CA ASN A 72 -6.52 2.37 -6.35
C ASN A 72 -5.11 1.94 -5.92
N ASN A 73 -5.06 1.08 -4.90
CA ASN A 73 -3.91 0.25 -4.57
C ASN A 73 -4.00 -1.14 -5.21
N GLU A 74 -2.99 -1.48 -6.00
CA GLU A 74 -2.66 -2.80 -6.54
C GLU A 74 -3.72 -3.49 -7.41
N ASN A 75 -4.85 -2.88 -7.74
CA ASN A 75 -5.89 -3.61 -8.46
C ASN A 75 -5.50 -3.90 -9.92
N GLU A 76 -4.65 -3.08 -10.56
CA GLU A 76 -4.07 -3.41 -11.87
C GLU A 76 -3.17 -4.66 -11.76
N LEU A 77 -2.27 -4.66 -10.76
CA LEU A 77 -1.37 -5.77 -10.46
C LEU A 77 -2.15 -7.04 -10.15
N PHE A 78 -3.19 -6.94 -9.33
CA PHE A 78 -3.93 -8.13 -8.92
C PHE A 78 -4.69 -8.78 -10.07
N ILE A 79 -5.29 -7.98 -10.95
CA ILE A 79 -5.92 -8.51 -12.16
C ILE A 79 -4.89 -9.19 -13.05
N ALA A 80 -3.69 -8.60 -13.21
CA ALA A 80 -2.65 -9.17 -14.05
C ALA A 80 -2.01 -10.47 -13.49
N VAL A 81 -1.92 -10.61 -12.17
CA VAL A 81 -1.19 -11.71 -11.52
C VAL A 81 -2.11 -12.80 -10.97
N TRP A 82 -3.10 -12.44 -10.15
CA TRP A 82 -3.94 -13.42 -9.43
C TRP A 82 -5.28 -13.71 -10.11
N TRP A 83 -5.77 -12.80 -10.95
CA TRP A 83 -7.08 -12.93 -11.61
C TRP A 83 -7.00 -12.84 -13.14
N HIS A 84 -5.84 -13.18 -13.70
CA HIS A 84 -5.59 -13.11 -15.15
C HIS A 84 -6.49 -14.05 -15.96
N ASP A 85 -7.08 -15.06 -15.32
CA ASP A 85 -7.99 -16.04 -15.89
C ASP A 85 -9.46 -15.58 -15.87
N ARG A 86 -9.75 -14.37 -15.38
CA ARG A 86 -11.09 -13.80 -15.19
C ARG A 86 -11.30 -12.58 -16.11
N PRO A 87 -11.54 -12.78 -17.42
CA PRO A 87 -11.60 -11.70 -18.41
C PRO A 87 -12.71 -10.67 -18.14
N GLU A 88 -13.74 -11.03 -17.37
CA GLU A 88 -14.83 -10.15 -16.97
C GLU A 88 -14.40 -8.98 -16.07
N TYR A 89 -13.25 -9.08 -15.39
CA TYR A 89 -12.78 -8.03 -14.48
C TYR A 89 -12.04 -6.89 -15.19
N TYR A 90 -11.39 -7.16 -16.32
CA TYR A 90 -10.72 -6.14 -17.13
C TYR A 90 -11.65 -4.99 -17.58
N PRO A 91 -12.85 -5.24 -18.15
CA PRO A 91 -13.78 -4.16 -18.47
C PRO A 91 -14.36 -3.47 -17.22
N ASN A 92 -14.61 -4.19 -16.13
CA ASN A 92 -15.09 -3.60 -14.87
C ASN A 92 -14.06 -2.63 -14.27
N TYR A 93 -12.79 -3.05 -14.25
CA TYR A 93 -11.66 -2.22 -13.83
C TYR A 93 -11.62 -0.91 -14.62
N ARG A 94 -11.65 -0.97 -15.96
CA ARG A 94 -11.67 0.22 -16.81
C ARG A 94 -12.88 1.11 -16.51
N LYS A 95 -14.07 0.52 -16.40
CA LYS A 95 -15.30 1.27 -16.16
C LYS A 95 -15.26 2.03 -14.83
N LEU A 96 -14.65 1.45 -13.81
CA LEU A 96 -14.50 2.06 -12.49
C LEU A 96 -13.37 3.10 -12.46
N TYR A 97 -12.13 2.69 -12.76
CA TYR A 97 -10.96 3.54 -12.51
C TYR A 97 -10.69 4.55 -13.63
N VAL A 98 -11.08 4.23 -14.87
CA VAL A 98 -10.87 5.12 -16.04
C VAL A 98 -12.13 5.94 -16.29
N ASP A 99 -13.24 5.25 -16.60
CA ASP A 99 -14.45 5.92 -17.09
C ASP A 99 -15.26 6.63 -16.00
N THR A 100 -15.05 6.25 -14.73
CA THR A 100 -15.72 6.85 -13.57
C THR A 100 -14.77 7.74 -12.77
N ILE A 101 -13.79 7.17 -12.06
CA ILE A 101 -12.90 7.94 -11.18
C ILE A 101 -11.99 8.87 -11.98
N GLY A 102 -11.22 8.36 -12.94
CA GLY A 102 -10.33 9.17 -13.77
C GLY A 102 -11.07 10.27 -14.53
N LYS A 103 -12.28 9.97 -15.02
CA LYS A 103 -13.16 10.98 -15.63
C LYS A 103 -13.58 12.07 -14.65
N VAL A 104 -13.90 11.75 -13.40
CA VAL A 104 -14.20 12.77 -12.38
C VAL A 104 -12.97 13.63 -12.12
N VAL A 105 -11.80 13.02 -11.87
CA VAL A 105 -10.56 13.77 -11.60
C VAL A 105 -10.23 14.71 -12.75
N SER A 106 -10.26 14.24 -14.00
CA SER A 106 -9.97 15.07 -15.18
C SER A 106 -10.92 16.26 -15.38
N VAL A 107 -12.12 16.22 -14.80
CA VAL A 107 -13.09 17.34 -14.86
C VAL A 107 -12.92 18.29 -13.69
N GLU A 108 -12.76 17.75 -12.48
CA GLU A 108 -12.73 18.55 -11.26
C GLU A 108 -11.34 19.17 -11.02
N ASP A 109 -10.25 18.41 -11.18
CA ASP A 109 -8.87 18.86 -10.99
C ASP A 109 -8.01 18.63 -12.25
N THR A 110 -7.77 19.71 -13.00
CA THR A 110 -6.95 19.68 -14.22
C THR A 110 -5.47 20.01 -13.98
N THR A 111 -5.07 20.21 -12.73
CA THR A 111 -3.73 20.72 -12.38
C THR A 111 -2.74 19.63 -11.97
N ARG A 112 -3.23 18.43 -11.67
CA ARG A 112 -2.44 17.31 -11.14
C ARG A 112 -2.56 16.06 -12.01
N PRO A 113 -1.52 15.20 -12.04
CA PRO A 113 -1.61 13.92 -12.73
C PRO A 113 -2.57 12.97 -12.03
N PHE A 114 -3.14 12.07 -12.83
CA PHE A 114 -3.90 10.91 -12.38
C PHE A 114 -3.25 9.62 -12.90
N VAL A 115 -3.01 8.66 -12.02
CA VAL A 115 -2.60 7.28 -12.37
C VAL A 115 -3.74 6.33 -12.02
N THR A 116 -3.94 5.28 -12.82
CA THR A 116 -5.08 4.37 -12.63
C THR A 116 -4.93 3.42 -11.45
N SER A 117 -3.69 3.08 -11.08
CA SER A 117 -3.33 2.13 -10.01
C SER A 117 -1.93 2.47 -9.50
N SER A 118 -1.56 1.91 -8.34
CA SER A 118 -0.21 1.85 -7.78
C SER A 118 0.03 0.39 -7.33
N PRO A 119 0.97 -0.37 -7.93
CA PRO A 119 1.85 0.04 -9.00
C PRO A 119 1.10 0.14 -10.33
N SER A 120 1.67 0.91 -11.26
CA SER A 120 1.23 0.98 -12.66
C SER A 120 2.38 1.40 -13.56
N ASN A 121 2.34 1.02 -14.84
CA ASN A 121 3.32 1.48 -15.83
C ASN A 121 2.98 2.88 -16.39
N GLY A 122 1.96 3.55 -15.84
CA GLY A 122 1.54 4.90 -16.24
C GLY A 122 1.14 4.96 -17.71
N LEU A 123 1.86 5.77 -18.50
CA LEU A 123 1.58 5.93 -19.94
C LEU A 123 1.67 4.61 -20.73
N GLU A 124 2.47 3.63 -20.28
CA GLU A 124 2.53 2.33 -20.95
C GLU A 124 1.26 1.51 -20.65
N SER A 125 0.75 1.54 -19.42
CA SER A 125 -0.54 0.94 -19.08
C SER A 125 -1.66 1.51 -19.96
N ILE A 126 -1.65 2.81 -20.29
CA ILE A 126 -2.63 3.40 -21.22
C ILE A 126 -2.57 2.74 -22.61
N LYS A 127 -1.38 2.46 -23.14
CA LYS A 127 -1.21 1.77 -24.43
C LYS A 127 -1.72 0.33 -24.39
N GLU A 128 -1.66 -0.29 -23.22
CA GLU A 128 -2.22 -1.61 -22.92
C GLU A 128 -3.67 -1.55 -22.41
N ASN A 129 -4.37 -0.45 -22.69
CA ASN A 129 -5.78 -0.25 -22.32
C ASN A 129 -6.02 -0.36 -20.81
N TYR A 130 -5.15 0.29 -20.03
CA TYR A 130 -5.15 0.48 -18.57
C TYR A 130 -5.00 -0.79 -17.73
N THR A 131 -4.66 -1.90 -18.36
CA THR A 131 -4.47 -3.20 -17.70
C THR A 131 -3.21 -3.83 -18.30
N ALA A 132 -2.05 -3.33 -17.90
CA ALA A 132 -0.77 -3.81 -18.40
C ALA A 132 -0.58 -5.30 -18.09
N LYS A 133 0.14 -6.01 -18.96
CA LYS A 133 0.48 -7.42 -18.71
C LYS A 133 1.39 -7.62 -17.50
N ASP A 134 2.25 -6.65 -17.25
CA ASP A 134 3.14 -6.60 -16.09
C ASP A 134 3.11 -5.18 -15.49
N PRO A 135 2.15 -4.89 -14.59
CA PRO A 135 2.01 -3.56 -13.98
C PRO A 135 3.13 -3.17 -13.01
N ASN A 136 4.03 -4.10 -12.69
CA ASN A 136 5.15 -3.92 -11.76
C ASN A 136 6.50 -3.91 -12.50
N ASP A 137 6.51 -3.45 -13.76
CA ASP A 137 7.68 -3.45 -14.63
C ASP A 137 8.65 -2.31 -14.27
N ASN A 138 9.85 -2.67 -13.82
CA ASN A 138 10.91 -1.75 -13.43
C ASN A 138 11.30 -0.69 -14.48
N ARG A 139 10.91 -0.87 -15.76
CA ARG A 139 11.21 0.06 -16.85
C ARG A 139 10.28 1.28 -16.86
N TYR A 140 9.11 1.18 -16.24
CA TYR A 140 8.05 2.19 -16.31
C TYR A 140 7.49 2.52 -14.92
N GLY A 141 6.71 3.60 -14.85
CA GLY A 141 5.91 4.01 -13.69
C GLY A 141 6.51 3.75 -12.31
N ASP A 142 5.75 3.11 -11.45
CA ASP A 142 6.12 2.80 -10.07
C ASP A 142 6.02 1.30 -9.76
N VAL A 143 6.72 0.86 -8.70
CA VAL A 143 6.86 -0.55 -8.33
C VAL A 143 6.64 -0.75 -6.85
N HIS A 144 5.93 -1.83 -6.52
CA HIS A 144 5.82 -2.40 -5.18
C HIS A 144 6.76 -3.60 -5.07
N TRP A 145 7.63 -3.61 -4.06
CA TRP A 145 8.61 -4.68 -3.90
C TRP A 145 8.67 -5.20 -2.46
N TYR A 146 8.44 -6.51 -2.32
CA TYR A 146 8.51 -7.24 -1.06
C TYR A 146 9.28 -8.55 -1.27
N ASN A 147 10.25 -8.85 -0.40
CA ASN A 147 11.07 -10.05 -0.48
C ASN A 147 11.54 -10.49 0.90
N ASP A 148 10.85 -11.47 1.48
CA ASP A 148 11.16 -11.99 2.82
C ASP A 148 12.20 -13.12 2.82
N ASN A 149 12.60 -13.62 1.66
CA ASN A 149 13.46 -14.80 1.58
C ASN A 149 14.95 -14.44 1.48
N SER A 150 15.25 -13.35 0.79
CA SER A 150 16.62 -12.96 0.45
C SER A 150 17.33 -12.26 1.60
N SER A 151 18.65 -12.16 1.55
CA SER A 151 19.40 -11.30 2.47
C SER A 151 19.01 -9.85 2.24
N LEU A 152 18.63 -9.13 3.31
CA LEU A 152 18.29 -7.72 3.22
C LEU A 152 19.52 -6.84 2.97
N TRP A 153 20.72 -7.39 3.17
CA TRP A 153 21.98 -6.73 2.84
C TRP A 153 22.44 -7.03 1.40
N ASP A 154 21.80 -7.98 0.71
CA ASP A 154 22.05 -8.23 -0.70
C ASP A 154 21.28 -7.22 -1.55
N TRP A 155 21.91 -6.08 -1.78
CA TRP A 155 21.36 -4.98 -2.58
C TRP A 155 21.01 -5.40 -4.02
N THR A 156 21.56 -6.52 -4.53
CA THR A 156 21.27 -6.99 -5.90
C THR A 156 19.87 -7.57 -6.05
N THR A 157 19.20 -7.86 -4.93
CA THR A 157 17.83 -8.38 -4.90
C THR A 157 16.78 -7.29 -5.09
N TYR A 158 17.15 -6.02 -4.88
CA TYR A 158 16.26 -4.87 -5.02
C TYR A 158 16.13 -4.45 -6.49
N PRO A 159 14.92 -4.12 -6.96
CA PRO A 159 14.71 -3.75 -8.33
C PRO A 159 15.28 -2.36 -8.63
N SER A 160 15.95 -2.24 -9.77
CA SER A 160 16.27 -0.93 -10.35
C SER A 160 15.04 -0.32 -11.03
N THR A 161 14.08 0.14 -10.23
CA THR A 161 12.82 0.76 -10.69
C THR A 161 12.95 2.27 -10.93
N LYS A 162 11.96 2.87 -11.62
CA LYS A 162 11.82 4.32 -11.78
C LYS A 162 11.32 5.01 -10.51
N PHE A 163 10.42 4.35 -9.78
CA PHE A 163 9.89 4.84 -8.51
C PHE A 163 9.44 3.65 -7.64
N GLY A 164 9.97 3.53 -6.41
CA GLY A 164 9.51 2.53 -5.45
C GLY A 164 8.46 3.14 -4.54
N SER A 165 7.18 2.92 -4.85
CA SER A 165 6.04 3.46 -4.10
C SER A 165 5.68 2.61 -2.88
N GLU A 166 6.06 1.33 -2.89
CA GLU A 166 5.99 0.45 -1.73
C GLU A 166 7.20 -0.48 -1.62
N TYR A 167 7.71 -0.62 -0.41
CA TYR A 167 8.63 -1.66 0.02
C TYR A 167 8.69 -1.62 1.55
N GLY A 168 8.91 -2.77 2.19
CA GLY A 168 8.95 -2.80 3.64
C GLY A 168 9.35 -4.15 4.22
N PHE A 169 9.72 -4.12 5.50
CA PHE A 169 10.03 -5.29 6.32
C PHE A 169 9.27 -5.18 7.63
N GLN A 170 8.86 -6.31 8.18
CA GLN A 170 8.11 -6.35 9.42
C GLN A 170 9.04 -6.23 10.64
N SER A 171 8.54 -5.60 11.69
CA SER A 171 9.19 -5.55 13.01
C SER A 171 8.13 -5.48 14.11
N TYR A 172 8.51 -5.75 15.36
CA TYR A 172 7.64 -5.49 16.50
C TYR A 172 7.70 -4.02 16.91
N PRO A 173 6.60 -3.49 17.49
CA PRO A 173 6.64 -2.18 18.13
C PRO A 173 7.55 -2.21 19.38
N SER A 174 7.72 -1.04 19.99
CA SER A 174 8.48 -0.91 21.24
C SER A 174 7.90 -1.80 22.36
N ILE A 175 8.75 -2.20 23.32
CA ILE A 175 8.31 -3.00 24.47
C ILE A 175 7.28 -2.24 25.30
N GLU A 176 7.41 -0.92 25.39
CA GLU A 176 6.47 -0.05 26.09
C GLU A 176 5.06 -0.15 25.48
N THR A 177 4.95 -0.18 24.15
CA THR A 177 3.67 -0.38 23.45
C THR A 177 3.09 -1.77 23.73
N LEU A 178 3.92 -2.82 23.75
CA LEU A 178 3.46 -4.19 24.01
C LEU A 178 2.95 -4.34 25.45
N LEU A 179 3.63 -3.72 26.42
CA LEU A 179 3.25 -3.79 27.83
C LEU A 179 1.96 -3.04 28.18
N GLU A 180 1.37 -2.28 27.25
CA GLU A 180 0.00 -1.75 27.41
C GLU A 180 -1.07 -2.84 27.28
N GLY A 181 -0.77 -3.95 26.59
CA GLY A 181 -1.72 -5.04 26.31
C GLY A 181 -1.29 -6.43 26.78
N PHE A 182 -0.03 -6.60 27.20
CA PHE A 182 0.57 -7.88 27.55
C PHE A 182 1.40 -7.80 28.82
N GLU A 183 1.59 -8.94 29.49
CA GLU A 183 2.55 -9.05 30.59
C GLU A 183 3.96 -9.37 30.05
N GLU A 184 5.02 -9.07 30.81
CA GLU A 184 6.40 -9.43 30.40
C GLU A 184 6.55 -10.94 30.10
N SER A 185 5.78 -11.78 30.79
CA SER A 185 5.76 -13.23 30.55
C SER A 185 5.18 -13.62 29.19
N ASP A 186 4.33 -12.79 28.59
CA ASP A 186 3.79 -13.03 27.25
C ASP A 186 4.84 -12.78 26.14
N LEU A 187 5.81 -11.92 26.43
CA LEU A 187 6.80 -11.42 25.49
C LEU A 187 8.11 -12.22 25.49
N THR A 188 8.16 -13.33 26.25
CA THR A 188 9.31 -14.23 26.28
C THR A 188 9.19 -15.25 25.15
N PHE A 189 10.22 -15.40 24.31
CA PHE A 189 10.18 -16.36 23.21
C PHE A 189 10.23 -17.81 23.74
N PRO A 190 9.40 -18.75 23.24
CA PRO A 190 8.38 -18.57 22.20
C PRO A 190 7.19 -17.74 22.69
N LEU A 191 6.78 -16.76 21.88
CA LEU A 191 5.69 -15.83 22.22
C LEU A 191 4.38 -16.59 22.47
N THR A 192 3.58 -16.08 23.41
CA THR A 192 2.30 -16.71 23.76
C THR A 192 1.29 -16.62 22.60
N PRO A 193 0.27 -17.51 22.55
CA PRO A 193 -0.77 -17.44 21.52
C PRO A 193 -1.50 -16.08 21.46
N ALA A 194 -1.57 -15.36 22.57
CA ALA A 194 -2.16 -14.02 22.62
C ALA A 194 -1.34 -13.01 21.81
N VAL A 195 -0.01 -13.04 21.92
CA VAL A 195 0.90 -12.19 21.15
C VAL A 195 0.91 -12.62 19.68
N GLN A 196 0.96 -13.94 19.42
CA GLN A 196 0.92 -14.48 18.06
C GLN A 196 -0.39 -14.13 17.32
N HIS A 197 -1.50 -13.98 18.05
CA HIS A 197 -2.78 -13.55 17.45
C HIS A 197 -2.68 -12.17 16.79
N HIS A 198 -1.76 -11.30 17.25
CA HIS A 198 -1.56 -9.96 16.70
C HIS A 198 -0.69 -9.94 15.44
N GLN A 199 -0.14 -11.10 15.02
CA GLN A 199 0.53 -11.26 13.74
C GLN A 199 -0.50 -11.54 12.64
N HIS A 200 -0.73 -10.55 11.77
CA HIS A 200 -1.77 -10.62 10.73
C HIS A 200 -1.24 -10.89 9.32
N LYS A 201 0.08 -10.88 9.09
CA LYS A 201 0.66 -11.18 7.77
C LYS A 201 0.66 -12.69 7.50
N GLY A 202 0.80 -13.52 8.53
CA GLY A 202 0.72 -14.98 8.44
C GLY A 202 1.39 -15.70 9.61
N SER A 203 1.05 -16.97 9.84
CA SER A 203 1.54 -17.74 10.99
C SER A 203 3.04 -18.07 10.97
N TYR A 204 3.73 -17.88 9.84
CA TYR A 204 5.17 -18.11 9.70
C TYR A 204 6.01 -16.82 9.80
N GLU A 205 5.36 -15.66 9.90
CA GLU A 205 6.04 -14.36 9.77
C GLU A 205 6.95 -14.02 10.96
N ASP A 206 6.57 -14.42 12.17
CA ASP A 206 7.44 -14.27 13.34
C ASP A 206 8.75 -15.06 13.17
N ALA A 207 8.68 -16.22 12.49
CA ALA A 207 9.86 -17.01 12.15
C ALA A 207 10.72 -16.34 11.08
N LEU A 208 10.12 -15.61 10.12
CA LEU A 208 10.85 -14.82 9.13
C LEU A 208 11.58 -13.63 9.77
N ILE A 209 10.92 -12.91 10.69
CA ILE A 209 11.58 -11.85 11.48
C ILE A 209 12.79 -12.42 12.21
N LEU A 210 12.63 -13.54 12.92
CA LEU A 210 13.72 -14.20 13.63
C LEU A 210 14.81 -14.68 12.68
N GLN A 211 14.45 -15.23 11.51
CA GLN A 211 15.41 -15.66 10.50
C GLN A 211 16.27 -14.50 9.99
N HIS A 212 15.67 -13.33 9.71
CA HIS A 212 16.40 -12.14 9.30
C HIS A 212 17.35 -11.65 10.41
N ILE A 213 16.89 -11.62 11.66
CA ILE A 213 17.74 -11.24 12.80
C ILE A 213 18.92 -12.22 12.93
N CYS A 214 18.66 -13.53 12.94
CA CYS A 214 19.69 -14.56 13.09
C CYS A 214 20.69 -14.63 11.93
N ARG A 215 20.32 -14.13 10.75
CA ARG A 215 21.22 -14.09 9.59
C ARG A 215 22.39 -13.13 9.83
N ASP A 216 22.11 -11.97 10.44
CA ASP A 216 23.05 -10.86 10.52
C ASP A 216 23.49 -10.51 11.97
N PHE A 217 22.77 -11.00 12.98
CA PHE A 217 23.00 -10.71 14.40
C PHE A 217 23.08 -11.99 15.25
N GLN A 218 23.91 -11.95 16.30
CA GLN A 218 23.95 -12.99 17.32
C GLN A 218 22.89 -12.71 18.38
N LEU A 219 22.02 -13.68 18.64
CA LEU A 219 21.13 -13.65 19.80
C LEU A 219 21.95 -13.93 21.06
N SER A 220 21.80 -13.11 22.10
CA SER A 220 22.49 -13.34 23.38
C SER A 220 21.97 -14.61 24.07
N GLU A 221 22.83 -15.43 24.67
CA GLU A 221 22.40 -16.61 25.43
C GLU A 221 21.44 -16.26 26.59
N THR A 222 21.52 -15.03 27.12
CA THR A 222 20.63 -14.49 28.16
C THR A 222 19.20 -14.22 27.69
N SER A 223 18.93 -14.34 26.38
CA SER A 223 17.59 -14.18 25.78
C SER A 223 16.84 -15.50 25.58
N ILE A 224 17.49 -16.64 25.85
CA ILE A 224 16.90 -17.99 25.73
C ILE A 224 16.48 -18.53 27.11
N GLU A 225 17.18 -18.13 28.18
CA GLU A 225 16.81 -18.45 29.55
C GLU A 225 16.17 -17.22 30.19
N GLY A 226 14.83 -17.22 30.26
CA GLY A 226 14.05 -16.22 30.97
C GLY A 226 14.68 -15.90 32.33
N ARG A 227 14.71 -14.61 32.68
CA ARG A 227 15.25 -14.10 33.94
C ARG A 227 14.55 -14.78 35.12
N ASN A 228 15.12 -15.87 35.61
CA ASN A 228 14.91 -16.33 36.98
C ASN A 228 15.72 -15.40 37.90
N ARG A 229 15.17 -14.22 38.22
CA ARG A 229 15.52 -13.45 39.42
C ARG A 229 14.29 -12.76 39.98
#